data_AF-A0A7D5NAJ2-F1
#
_entry.id   AF-A0A7D5NAJ2-F1
#
_cell.length_a   1.000
_cell.length_b   1.000
_cell.length_c   1.000
_cell.angle_alpha   90.00
_cell.angle_beta   90.00
_cell.angle_gamma   90.00
#
_symmetry.space_group_name_H-M   'P 1'
#
loop_
_entity.id
_entity.type
_entity.pdbx_description
1 polymer ?
#
loop_
_entity_poly.entity_id
_entity_poly.type
_entity_poly.pdbx_seq_one_letter_code
_entity_poly.pdbx_strand_id
1 'polypeptide(L)' 'MIDTYALSGGLQLADALIAATALDHGLTLLTANAKHFSIIDGLDRERFVP' A
#
# COMPACT_ATOMS: atom_id res chain seq x y z
N MET A 1 21.29 -3.04 -13.96
CA MET A 1 19.81 -3.04 -14.08
C MET A 1 19.18 -4.00 -13.07
N ILE A 2 19.53 -3.89 -11.80
CA ILE A 2 19.03 -4.77 -10.71
C ILE A 2 18.46 -3.95 -9.55
N ASP A 3 19.03 -2.78 -9.28
CA ASP A 3 18.65 -1.91 -8.16
C ASP A 3 17.21 -1.39 -8.25
N THR A 4 16.76 -1.03 -9.46
CA THR A 4 15.39 -0.53 -9.66
C THR A 4 14.34 -1.62 -9.41
N TYR A 5 14.60 -2.87 -9.79
CA TYR A 5 13.66 -3.97 -9.59
C TYR A 5 13.63 -4.47 -8.14
N ALA A 6 14.76 -4.45 -7.44
CA ALA A 6 14.79 -4.77 -6.02
C ALA A 6 14.01 -3.75 -5.19
N LEU A 7 14.18 -2.45 -5.48
CA LEU A 7 13.43 -1.39 -4.81
C LEU A 7 11.94 -1.43 -5.18
N SER A 8 11.60 -1.59 -6.46
CA SER A 8 10.21 -1.66 -6.91
C SER A 8 9.49 -2.94 -6.46
N GLY A 9 10.16 -4.09 -6.48
CA GLY A 9 9.60 -5.37 -6.04
C GLY A 9 9.44 -5.45 -4.52
N GLY A 10 10.43 -4.96 -3.76
CA GLY A 10 10.34 -4.88 -2.30
C GLY A 10 9.29 -3.88 -1.83
N LEU A 11 9.17 -2.72 -2.50
CA LEU A 11 8.15 -1.74 -2.20
C LEU A 11 6.73 -2.26 -2.49
N GLN A 12 6.54 -2.95 -3.63
CA GLN A 12 5.24 -3.58 -3.93
C GLN A 12 4.86 -4.66 -2.93
N LEU A 13 5.81 -5.49 -2.48
CA LEU A 13 5.55 -6.49 -1.45
C LEU A 13 5.15 -5.82 -0.12
N ALA A 14 5.84 -4.75 0.26
CA ALA A 14 5.51 -4.00 1.47
C ALA A 14 4.10 -3.39 1.38
N ASP A 15 3.74 -2.76 0.25
CA ASP A 15 2.41 -2.22 0.02
C ASP A 15 1.33 -3.32 0.11
N ALA A 16 1.58 -4.49 -0.47
CA ALA A 16 0.66 -5.64 -0.39
C ALA A 16 0.48 -6.14 1.05
N LEU A 17 1.56 -6.21 1.85
CA LEU A 17 1.50 -6.68 3.23
C LEU A 17 0.73 -5.70 4.14
N ILE A 18 0.95 -4.39 3.94
CA ILE A 18 0.24 -3.33 4.66
C ILE A 18 -1.26 -3.42 4.34
N ALA A 19 -1.61 -3.54 3.06
CA ALA A 19 -2.99 -3.66 2.62
C ALA A 19 -3.67 -4.93 3.15
N ALA A 20 -2.99 -6.08 3.11
CA ALA A 20 -3.51 -7.34 3.63
C ALA A 20 -3.83 -7.24 5.13
N THR A 21 -2.93 -6.63 5.90
CA THR A 21 -3.15 -6.39 7.35
C THR A 21 -4.36 -5.49 7.58
N ALA A 22 -4.48 -4.40 6.82
CA ALA A 22 -5.61 -3.49 6.95
C ALA A 22 -6.95 -4.17 6.59
N LEU A 23 -6.98 -4.98 5.54
CA LEU A 23 -8.15 -5.75 5.14
C LEU A 23 -8.54 -6.80 6.19
N ASP A 24 -7.58 -7.57 6.70
CA ASP A 24 -7.81 -8.64 7.67
C ASP A 24 -8.41 -8.10 8.97
N HIS A 25 -7.95 -6.92 9.40
CA HIS A 25 -8.43 -6.25 10.61
C HIS A 25 -9.58 -5.25 10.37
N GLY A 26 -10.02 -5.05 9.12
CA GLY A 26 -11.06 -4.07 8.77
C GLY A 26 -10.68 -2.62 9.13
N LEU A 27 -9.41 -2.25 8.94
CA LEU A 27 -8.86 -0.93 9.26
C LEU A 27 -8.78 -0.03 8.03
N THR A 28 -9.02 1.26 8.24
CA THR A 28 -8.76 2.29 7.22
C THR A 28 -7.27 2.58 7.12
N LEU A 29 -6.70 2.45 5.93
CA LEU A 29 -5.30 2.77 5.67
C LEU A 29 -5.10 4.27 5.44
N LEU A 30 -4.51 4.96 6.41
CA LEU A 30 -4.10 6.35 6.27
C LEU A 30 -2.71 6.44 5.60
N THR A 31 -2.61 7.07 4.43
CA THR A 31 -1.34 7.11 3.68
C THR A 31 -1.20 8.34 2.78
N ALA A 32 0.03 8.85 2.63
CA ALA A 32 0.36 9.88 1.64
C ALA A 32 0.43 9.29 0.21
N ASN A 33 0.65 7.97 0.06
CA ASN A 33 0.75 7.26 -1.21
C ASN A 33 -0.58 6.60 -1.63
N ALA A 34 -1.71 7.30 -1.42
CA ALA A 34 -3.05 6.75 -1.68
C ALA A 34 -3.26 6.19 -3.09
N LYS A 35 -2.48 6.65 -4.10
CA LYS A 35 -2.51 6.14 -5.48
C LYS A 35 -1.97 4.71 -5.61
N HIS A 36 -0.99 4.32 -4.77
CA HIS A 36 -0.43 2.96 -4.83
C HIS A 36 -1.46 1.93 -4.32
N PHE A 37 -2.23 2.32 -3.31
CA PHE A 37 -3.23 1.47 -2.67
C PHE A 37 -4.60 1.52 -3.37
N SER A 38 -4.82 2.42 -4.33
CA SER A 38 -6.12 2.57 -4.99
C SER A 38 -6.50 1.42 -5.91
N ILE A 39 -5.54 0.55 -6.26
CA ILE A 39 -5.79 -0.64 -7.07
C ILE A 39 -6.28 -1.83 -6.24
N ILE A 40 -6.24 -1.74 -4.90
CA ILE A 40 -6.63 -2.82 -4.00
C ILE A 40 -8.11 -2.65 -3.67
N ASP A 41 -8.92 -3.58 -4.17
CA ASP A 41 -10.36 -3.56 -3.97
C ASP A 41 -10.74 -3.90 -2.53
N GLY A 42 -11.81 -3.28 -2.02
CA GLY A 42 -12.26 -3.43 -0.63
C GLY A 42 -11.38 -2.78 0.44
N LEU A 43 -10.24 -2.18 0.08
CA LEU A 43 -9.37 -1.47 1.02
C LEU A 43 -9.86 -0.04 1.25
N ASP A 44 -10.41 0.20 2.42
CA ASP A 44 -10.70 1.55 2.92
C ASP A 44 -9.40 2.31 3.15
N ARG A 45 -9.32 3.51 2.60
CA ARG A 45 -8.10 4.32 2.60
C ARG A 45 -8.41 5.80 2.63
N GLU A 46 -7.61 6.52 3.39
CA GLU A 46 -7.67 7.97 3.48
C GLU A 46 -6.34 8.58 3.08
N ARG A 47 -6.42 9.67 2.31
CA ARG A 47 -5.22 10.41 1.93
C ARG A 47 -4.76 11.26 3.10
N PHE A 48 -3.56 10.97 3.59
CA PHE A 48 -2.90 11.85 4.55
C PHE A 48 -2.40 13.12 3.83
N VAL A 49 -2.72 14.28 4.40
CA VAL A 49 -2.19 15.60 4.00
C VAL A 49 -1.59 16.24 5.26
N PRO A 50 -0.30 16.59 5.28
CA PRO A 50 0.37 17.13 6.45
C PRO A 50 -0.08 18.55 6.82
#